data_AF-A0A2J8NL20-F1
#
_entry.id   AF-A0A2J8NL20-F1
#
_cell.length_a   1.000
_cell.length_b   1.000
_cell.length_c   1.000
_cell.angle_alpha   90.00
_cell.angle_beta   90.00
_cell.angle_gamma   90.00
#
_symmetry.space_group_name_H-M   'P 1'
#
loop_
_entity.id
_entity.type
_entity.pdbx_description
1 polymer ?
#
loop_
_entity_poly.entity_id
_entity_poly.type
_entity_poly.pdbx_seq_one_letter_code
_entity_poly.pdbx_strand_id
1 'polypeptide(L)'
;MAVNVYSTSVTSENLSRHDMLAWVNDSLHLNYTKIEQLCSGAAYCQFMDMLFPGCVHLRKVKFQAKLEHEYIHNFKVLQAAFKKMGVDKIIPVEKLVKGKFQDNFEFIQWFKKFFDANYDGKDYNPLLARQGQDVAPPPNPGDQIFNKSKKLIGTAVPQRTSPTGPKNMQTSGRLSNVAPPCILRKNPPSARNGGHETDAQILELNQQLVDLKLTVDG
;
A
#
# COMPACT_ATOMS: atom_id res chain seq x y z
N MET A 1 -25.16 -3.50 13.35
CA MET A 1 -23.82 -3.21 13.91
C MET A 1 -23.03 -4.51 13.83
N ALA A 2 -21.73 -4.45 13.55
CA ALA A 2 -20.91 -5.65 13.40
C ALA A 2 -20.49 -6.22 14.77
N VAL A 3 -20.30 -7.52 14.83
CA VAL A 3 -19.69 -8.23 15.97
C VAL A 3 -18.17 -8.06 15.87
N ASN A 4 -17.56 -7.43 16.88
CA ASN A 4 -16.12 -7.25 16.95
C ASN A 4 -15.41 -8.52 17.46
N VAL A 5 -14.22 -8.79 16.93
CA VAL A 5 -13.37 -9.91 17.35
C VAL A 5 -11.99 -9.42 17.75
N TYR A 6 -11.42 -10.04 18.79
CA TYR A 6 -10.10 -9.69 19.33
C TYR A 6 -9.18 -10.91 19.28
N SER A 7 -7.89 -10.68 19.02
CA SER A 7 -6.89 -11.75 19.10
C SER A 7 -6.64 -12.11 20.56
N THR A 8 -7.31 -13.14 21.06
CA THR A 8 -6.98 -13.78 22.33
C THR A 8 -6.25 -15.09 22.06
N SER A 9 -5.30 -15.48 22.91
CA SER A 9 -4.49 -16.68 22.74
C SER A 9 -5.27 -18.00 22.79
N VAL A 10 -6.61 -17.96 22.94
CA VAL A 10 -7.42 -19.11 23.38
C VAL A 10 -8.46 -19.56 22.34
N THR A 11 -8.63 -18.92 21.18
CA THR A 11 -9.67 -19.34 20.22
C THR A 11 -9.30 -19.29 18.73
N SER A 12 -9.61 -20.41 18.08
CA SER A 12 -9.66 -20.73 16.64
C SER A 12 -8.32 -20.89 15.92
N GLU A 13 -8.15 -22.08 15.33
CA GLU A 13 -7.04 -22.50 14.49
C GLU A 13 -6.75 -21.44 13.41
N ASN A 14 -5.51 -20.95 13.36
CA ASN A 14 -5.11 -20.01 12.32
C ASN A 14 -4.96 -20.79 11.01
N LEU A 15 -5.67 -20.35 9.96
CA LEU A 15 -5.54 -20.93 8.64
C LEU A 15 -4.12 -20.77 8.11
N SER A 16 -3.66 -21.77 7.36
CA SER A 16 -2.40 -21.69 6.64
C SER A 16 -2.48 -20.65 5.51
N ARG A 17 -1.33 -20.23 4.96
CA ARG A 17 -1.31 -19.31 3.80
C ARG A 17 -2.11 -19.83 2.62
N HIS A 18 -2.01 -21.14 2.33
CA HIS A 18 -2.68 -21.73 1.19
C HIS A 18 -4.20 -21.75 1.39
N ASP A 19 -4.66 -22.15 2.57
CA ASP A 19 -6.09 -22.18 2.89
C ASP A 19 -6.68 -20.77 2.91
N MET A 20 -5.91 -19.79 3.37
CA MET A 20 -6.35 -18.40 3.35
C MET A 20 -6.52 -17.87 1.93
N LEU A 21 -5.59 -18.19 1.03
CA LEU A 21 -5.71 -17.81 -0.39
C LEU A 21 -6.87 -18.53 -1.07
N ALA A 22 -7.02 -19.83 -0.83
CA ALA A 22 -8.14 -20.61 -1.35
C ALA A 22 -9.48 -20.00 -0.91
N TRP A 23 -9.63 -19.72 0.39
CA TRP A 23 -10.83 -19.07 0.92
C TRP A 23 -11.15 -17.74 0.22
N VAL A 24 -10.16 -16.86 0.05
CA VAL A 24 -10.37 -15.57 -0.61
C VAL A 24 -10.76 -15.74 -2.08
N ASN A 25 -10.07 -16.65 -2.78
CA ASN A 25 -10.31 -16.91 -4.20
C ASN A 25 -11.67 -17.53 -4.44
N ASP A 26 -12.07 -18.51 -3.63
CA ASP A 26 -13.35 -19.20 -3.74
C ASP A 26 -14.52 -18.27 -3.37
N SER A 27 -14.36 -17.48 -2.31
CA SER A 27 -15.43 -16.57 -1.85
C SER A 27 -15.71 -15.43 -2.82
N LEU A 28 -14.66 -14.88 -3.44
CA LEU A 28 -14.78 -13.68 -4.28
C LEU A 28 -14.54 -13.95 -5.76
N HIS A 29 -14.35 -15.21 -6.18
CA HIS A 29 -13.97 -15.57 -7.54
C HIS A 29 -12.75 -14.76 -8.00
N LEU A 30 -11.65 -14.91 -7.27
CA LEU A 30 -10.36 -14.26 -7.52
C LEU A 30 -9.29 -15.30 -7.86
N ASN A 31 -8.13 -14.82 -8.33
CA ASN A 31 -6.98 -15.64 -8.69
C ASN A 31 -5.69 -15.15 -8.00
N TYR A 32 -5.77 -14.82 -6.71
CA TYR A 32 -4.59 -14.47 -5.94
C TYR A 32 -3.69 -15.68 -5.71
N THR A 33 -2.40 -15.48 -5.93
CA THR A 33 -1.33 -16.46 -5.73
C THR A 33 -0.48 -16.10 -4.51
N LYS A 34 -0.61 -14.89 -3.98
CA LYS A 34 0.19 -14.35 -2.87
C LYS A 34 -0.69 -13.52 -1.93
N ILE A 35 -0.45 -13.64 -0.62
CA ILE A 35 -1.21 -12.89 0.40
C ILE A 35 -0.96 -11.38 0.28
N GLU A 36 0.23 -11.00 -0.19
CA GLU A 36 0.63 -9.63 -0.48
C GLU A 36 -0.31 -8.94 -1.47
N GLN A 37 -1.07 -9.69 -2.28
CA GLN A 37 -2.01 -9.13 -3.25
C GLN A 37 -3.26 -8.51 -2.60
N LEU A 38 -3.55 -8.88 -1.35
CA LEU A 38 -4.60 -8.24 -0.56
C LEU A 38 -4.24 -6.79 -0.18
N CYS A 39 -2.99 -6.34 -0.40
CA CYS A 39 -2.57 -4.96 -0.18
C CYS A 39 -3.36 -3.95 -1.02
N SER A 40 -4.04 -4.39 -2.08
CA SER A 40 -4.87 -3.52 -2.91
C SER A 40 -6.10 -2.97 -2.18
N GLY A 41 -6.53 -3.60 -1.08
CA GLY A 41 -7.71 -3.20 -0.31
C GLY A 41 -9.05 -3.55 -0.97
N ALA A 42 -9.07 -3.95 -2.24
CA ALA A 42 -10.29 -4.17 -3.01
C ALA A 42 -11.08 -5.39 -2.52
N ALA A 43 -10.39 -6.51 -2.24
CA ALA A 43 -11.01 -7.72 -1.72
C ALA A 43 -11.72 -7.48 -0.38
N TYR A 44 -11.10 -6.73 0.54
CA TYR A 44 -11.70 -6.38 1.83
C TYR A 44 -12.95 -5.52 1.67
N CYS A 45 -12.95 -4.57 0.74
CA CYS A 45 -14.14 -3.77 0.43
C CYS A 45 -15.29 -4.66 -0.07
N GLN A 46 -14.97 -5.67 -0.88
CA GLN A 46 -15.97 -6.59 -1.40
C GLN A 46 -16.51 -7.54 -0.32
N PHE A 47 -15.65 -8.05 0.56
CA PHE A 47 -16.10 -8.83 1.71
C PHE A 47 -17.01 -8.02 2.63
N MET A 48 -16.73 -6.74 2.82
CA MET A 48 -17.61 -5.88 3.63
C MET A 48 -18.98 -5.68 2.99
N ASP A 49 -19.06 -5.58 1.67
CA ASP A 49 -20.34 -5.56 0.95
C ASP A 49 -21.09 -6.91 1.07
N MET A 50 -20.36 -8.03 1.03
CA MET A 50 -20.91 -9.37 1.26
C MET A 50 -21.48 -9.54 2.67
N LEU A 51 -20.75 -9.11 3.71
CA LEU A 51 -21.23 -9.18 5.10
C LEU A 51 -22.43 -8.24 5.32
N PHE A 52 -22.26 -6.98 4.90
CA PHE A 52 -23.21 -5.90 5.16
C PHE A 52 -23.53 -5.13 3.88
N PRO A 53 -24.54 -5.58 3.10
CA PRO A 53 -24.93 -4.93 1.86
C PRO A 53 -25.19 -3.45 2.03
N GLY A 54 -24.60 -2.62 1.16
CA GLY A 54 -24.74 -1.15 1.22
C GLY A 54 -23.91 -0.45 2.30
N CYS A 55 -23.04 -1.15 3.03
CA CYS A 55 -22.07 -0.51 3.92
C CYS A 55 -20.89 0.10 3.14
N VAL A 56 -20.53 -0.49 2.00
CA VAL A 56 -19.44 -0.07 1.11
C VAL A 56 -19.99 0.52 -0.18
N HIS A 57 -19.38 1.59 -0.66
CA HIS A 57 -19.67 2.15 -1.99
C HIS A 57 -18.80 1.45 -3.04
N LEU A 58 -19.18 0.24 -3.49
CA LEU A 58 -18.37 -0.56 -4.42
C LEU A 58 -18.00 0.17 -5.71
N ARG A 59 -18.86 1.06 -6.22
CA ARG A 59 -18.56 1.89 -7.40
C ARG A 59 -17.33 2.79 -7.23
N LYS A 60 -16.95 3.14 -5.99
CA LYS A 60 -15.76 3.93 -5.68
C LYS A 60 -14.51 3.07 -5.53
N VAL A 61 -14.64 1.75 -5.40
CA VAL A 61 -13.52 0.84 -5.21
C VAL A 61 -12.81 0.63 -6.54
N LYS A 62 -11.49 0.72 -6.53
CA LYS A 62 -10.62 0.47 -7.68
C LYS A 62 -10.20 -1.00 -7.66
N PHE A 63 -10.93 -1.86 -8.35
CA PHE A 63 -10.62 -3.31 -8.45
C PHE A 63 -9.38 -3.62 -9.29
N GLN A 64 -9.02 -2.71 -10.21
CA GLN A 64 -7.84 -2.81 -11.08
C GLN A 64 -6.66 -1.96 -10.58
N ALA A 65 -6.63 -1.64 -9.28
CA ALA A 65 -5.58 -0.80 -8.70
C ALA A 65 -4.19 -1.43 -8.89
N LYS A 66 -3.20 -0.62 -9.27
CA LYS A 66 -1.80 -1.06 -9.45
C LYS A 66 -0.79 -0.21 -8.71
N LEU A 67 -1.21 0.98 -8.26
CA LEU A 67 -0.34 1.96 -7.60
C LEU A 67 -0.72 2.12 -6.12
N GLU A 68 0.27 2.41 -5.28
CA GLU A 68 0.08 2.52 -3.83
C GLU A 68 -1.00 3.54 -3.44
N HIS A 69 -1.06 4.69 -4.12
CA HIS A 69 -2.07 5.71 -3.83
C HIS A 69 -3.50 5.23 -4.15
N GLU A 70 -3.66 4.28 -5.06
CA GLU A 70 -4.95 3.65 -5.36
C GLU A 70 -5.35 2.66 -4.26
N TYR A 71 -4.37 1.95 -3.68
CA TYR A 71 -4.60 1.06 -2.54
C TYR A 71 -5.04 1.86 -1.31
N ILE A 72 -4.38 2.99 -1.04
CA ILE A 72 -4.77 3.91 0.03
C ILE A 72 -6.22 4.38 -0.16
N HIS A 73 -6.62 4.72 -1.39
CA HIS A 73 -8.00 5.09 -1.69
C HIS A 73 -9.00 3.96 -1.34
N ASN A 74 -8.70 2.72 -1.73
CA ASN A 74 -9.54 1.57 -1.37
C ASN A 74 -9.61 1.37 0.15
N PHE A 75 -8.49 1.48 0.87
CA PHE A 75 -8.50 1.38 2.34
C PHE A 75 -9.28 2.50 3.02
N LYS A 76 -9.33 3.72 2.46
CA LYS A 76 -10.22 4.77 2.97
C LYS A 76 -11.69 4.42 2.81
N VAL A 77 -12.07 3.78 1.70
CA VAL A 77 -13.43 3.25 1.51
C VAL A 77 -13.73 2.17 2.56
N LEU A 78 -12.77 1.28 2.83
CA LEU A 78 -12.90 0.26 3.86
C LEU A 78 -13.05 0.84 5.27
N GLN A 79 -12.22 1.81 5.65
CA GLN A 79 -12.31 2.51 6.94
C GLN A 79 -13.68 3.17 7.15
N ALA A 80 -14.24 3.77 6.11
CA ALA A 80 -15.58 4.35 6.18
C ALA A 80 -16.65 3.29 6.46
N ALA A 81 -16.52 2.09 5.86
CA ALA A 81 -17.41 0.98 6.12
C ALA A 81 -17.26 0.42 7.55
N PHE A 82 -16.01 0.29 8.05
CA PHE A 82 -15.72 -0.11 9.43
C PHE A 82 -16.40 0.85 10.41
N LYS A 83 -16.22 2.16 10.22
CA LYS A 83 -16.86 3.18 11.06
C LYS A 83 -18.39 3.11 11.00
N LYS A 84 -18.97 2.90 9.82
CA LYS A 84 -20.43 2.79 9.63
C LYS A 84 -20.99 1.56 10.36
N MET A 85 -20.24 0.48 10.41
CA MET A 85 -20.65 -0.78 11.05
C MET A 85 -20.26 -0.89 12.52
N GLY A 86 -19.49 0.07 13.06
CA GLY A 86 -19.02 0.04 14.46
C GLY A 86 -17.90 -0.97 14.70
N VAL A 87 -17.02 -1.16 13.71
CA VAL A 87 -15.86 -2.05 13.83
C VAL A 87 -14.70 -1.28 14.47
N ASP A 88 -14.24 -1.74 15.63
CA ASP A 88 -13.23 -1.03 16.44
C ASP A 88 -11.79 -1.33 16.00
N LYS A 89 -11.60 -2.31 15.10
CA LYS A 89 -10.29 -2.69 14.61
C LYS A 89 -9.66 -1.58 13.78
N ILE A 90 -8.51 -1.10 14.23
CA ILE A 90 -7.66 -0.17 13.47
C ILE A 90 -7.00 -0.92 12.32
N ILE A 91 -7.16 -0.38 11.11
CA ILE A 91 -6.52 -0.90 9.89
C ILE A 91 -5.15 -0.23 9.75
N PRO A 92 -4.03 -0.97 9.78
CA PRO A 92 -2.69 -0.41 9.62
C PRO A 92 -2.37 -0.13 8.15
N VAL A 93 -3.05 0.87 7.57
CA VAL A 93 -3.04 1.16 6.12
C VAL A 93 -1.62 1.30 5.57
N GLU A 94 -0.77 2.08 6.25
CA GLU A 94 0.60 2.38 5.83
C GLU A 94 1.47 1.13 5.72
N LYS A 95 1.18 0.10 6.51
CA LYS A 95 1.91 -1.17 6.48
C LYS A 95 1.35 -2.10 5.41
N LEU A 96 0.02 -2.18 5.30
CA LEU A 96 -0.66 -3.06 4.35
C LEU A 96 -0.37 -2.69 2.90
N VAL A 97 -0.47 -1.39 2.55
CA VAL A 97 -0.27 -0.91 1.16
C VAL A 97 1.13 -1.14 0.62
N LYS A 98 2.12 -1.38 1.51
CA LYS A 98 3.50 -1.73 1.11
C LYS A 98 3.61 -3.17 0.60
N GLY A 99 2.55 -3.97 0.69
CA GLY A 99 2.55 -5.36 0.20
C GLY A 99 3.49 -6.27 0.99
N LYS A 100 3.77 -5.95 2.26
CA LYS A 100 4.58 -6.82 3.13
C LYS A 100 3.77 -8.04 3.56
N PHE A 101 4.37 -9.22 3.42
CA PHE A 101 3.70 -10.49 3.75
C PHE A 101 3.20 -10.54 5.20
N GLN A 102 4.06 -10.21 6.18
CA GLN A 102 3.73 -10.34 7.61
C GLN A 102 2.51 -9.49 8.00
N ASP A 103 2.52 -8.19 7.66
CA ASP A 103 1.43 -7.28 8.00
C ASP A 103 0.11 -7.67 7.30
N ASN A 104 0.19 -8.07 6.02
CA ASN A 104 -0.99 -8.51 5.27
C ASN A 104 -1.54 -9.84 5.81
N PHE A 105 -0.67 -10.76 6.21
CA PHE A 105 -1.08 -12.06 6.74
C PHE A 105 -1.71 -11.96 8.13
N GLU A 106 -1.16 -11.11 9.00
CA GLU A 106 -1.77 -10.83 10.30
C GLU A 106 -3.16 -10.20 10.14
N PHE A 107 -3.31 -9.24 9.22
CA PHE A 107 -4.59 -8.57 9.01
C PHE A 107 -5.66 -9.50 8.43
N ILE A 108 -5.33 -10.33 7.43
CA ILE A 108 -6.29 -11.28 6.85
C ILE A 108 -6.68 -12.38 7.84
N GLN A 109 -5.79 -12.83 8.72
CA GLN A 109 -6.15 -13.78 9.78
C GLN A 109 -7.22 -13.22 10.71
N TRP A 110 -7.03 -11.99 11.19
CA TRP A 110 -8.04 -11.31 11.97
C TRP A 110 -9.34 -11.11 11.16
N PHE A 111 -9.20 -10.70 9.90
CA PHE A 111 -10.35 -10.44 9.03
C PHE A 111 -11.18 -11.70 8.78
N LYS A 112 -10.55 -12.88 8.66
CA LYS A 112 -11.25 -14.16 8.57
C LYS A 112 -12.08 -14.46 9.81
N LYS A 113 -11.51 -14.29 11.00
CA LYS A 113 -12.26 -14.45 12.27
C LYS A 113 -13.42 -13.46 12.36
N PHE A 114 -13.19 -12.22 11.92
CA PHE A 114 -14.23 -11.20 11.86
C PHE A 114 -15.34 -11.60 10.87
N PHE A 115 -14.97 -12.11 9.70
CA PHE A 115 -15.91 -12.60 8.70
C PHE A 115 -16.77 -13.73 9.25
N ASP A 116 -16.16 -14.76 9.84
CA ASP A 116 -16.88 -15.91 10.38
C ASP A 116 -17.85 -15.54 11.51
N ALA A 117 -17.50 -14.55 12.32
CA ALA A 117 -18.36 -14.05 13.39
C ALA A 117 -19.57 -13.24 12.91
N ASN A 118 -19.54 -12.76 11.66
CA ASN A 118 -20.56 -11.85 11.11
C ASN A 118 -21.31 -12.41 9.90
N TYR A 119 -20.79 -13.47 9.27
CA TYR A 119 -21.40 -14.06 8.10
C TYR A 119 -22.63 -14.90 8.49
N ASP A 120 -23.76 -14.60 7.88
CA ASP A 120 -25.06 -15.23 8.15
C ASP A 120 -25.43 -16.31 7.11
N GLY A 121 -24.50 -16.64 6.19
CA GLY A 121 -24.70 -17.67 5.16
C GLY A 121 -25.44 -17.19 3.90
N LYS A 122 -25.65 -15.89 3.71
CA LYS A 122 -26.35 -15.38 2.52
C LYS A 122 -25.59 -15.66 1.21
N ASP A 123 -26.33 -15.97 0.15
CA ASP A 123 -25.75 -16.06 -1.19
C ASP A 123 -25.24 -14.69 -1.65
N TYR A 124 -24.02 -14.66 -2.19
CA TYR A 124 -23.40 -13.46 -2.72
C TYR A 124 -22.76 -13.75 -4.08
N ASN A 125 -23.09 -12.95 -5.09
CA ASN A 125 -22.48 -13.06 -6.41
C ASN A 125 -21.40 -11.97 -6.60
N PRO A 126 -20.12 -12.31 -6.44
CA PRO A 126 -19.03 -11.32 -6.48
C PRO A 126 -18.83 -10.72 -7.87
N LEU A 127 -19.16 -11.45 -8.94
CA LEU A 127 -18.98 -10.97 -10.31
C LEU A 127 -20.00 -9.88 -10.65
N LEU A 128 -21.26 -10.07 -10.25
CA LEU A 128 -22.31 -9.07 -10.41
C LEU A 128 -22.02 -7.82 -9.57
N ALA A 129 -21.55 -8.00 -8.34
CA ALA A 129 -21.18 -6.89 -7.46
C ALA A 129 -20.04 -6.03 -8.03
N ARG A 130 -19.08 -6.66 -8.74
CA ARG A 130 -18.02 -5.96 -9.49
C ARG A 130 -18.47 -5.41 -10.84
N GLN A 131 -19.73 -5.64 -11.24
CA GLN A 131 -20.26 -5.29 -12.57
C GLN A 131 -19.41 -5.86 -13.71
N GLY A 132 -18.88 -7.08 -13.53
CA GLY A 132 -18.00 -7.73 -14.52
C GLY A 132 -16.58 -7.19 -14.56
N GLN A 133 -16.17 -6.30 -13.65
CA GLN A 133 -14.76 -5.95 -13.52
C GLN A 133 -14.00 -7.14 -12.91
N ASP A 134 -12.96 -7.59 -13.62
CA ASP A 134 -11.93 -8.42 -13.00
C ASP A 134 -11.25 -7.65 -11.88
N VAL A 135 -10.61 -8.37 -10.97
CA VAL A 135 -9.67 -7.78 -10.00
C VAL A 135 -8.28 -8.05 -10.51
N ALA A 136 -7.50 -7.00 -10.79
CA ALA A 136 -6.13 -7.23 -11.21
C ALA A 136 -5.35 -7.80 -10.03
N PRO A 137 -4.56 -8.87 -10.24
CA PRO A 137 -3.49 -9.17 -9.32
C PRO A 137 -2.56 -7.94 -9.29
N PRO A 138 -2.33 -7.30 -8.13
CA PRO A 138 -1.39 -6.20 -8.05
C PRO A 138 0.01 -6.69 -8.43
N PRO A 139 0.81 -5.84 -9.09
CA PRO A 139 2.14 -6.22 -9.55
C PRO A 139 3.00 -6.66 -8.37
N ASN A 140 3.72 -7.77 -8.55
CA ASN A 140 4.64 -8.30 -7.54
C ASN A 140 5.67 -7.21 -7.16
N PRO A 141 5.96 -7.01 -5.86
CA PRO A 141 7.02 -6.08 -5.43
C PRO A 141 8.42 -6.41 -5.98
N GLY A 142 8.63 -7.61 -6.53
CA GLY A 142 9.92 -8.07 -7.08
C GLY A 142 10.20 -7.68 -8.53
N ASP A 143 9.22 -7.18 -9.29
CA ASP A 143 9.38 -6.90 -10.73
C ASP A 143 9.67 -5.42 -11.07
N GLN A 144 9.88 -4.55 -10.06
CA GLN A 144 10.12 -3.11 -10.28
C GLN A 144 11.58 -2.74 -10.61
N ILE A 145 12.34 -3.66 -11.23
CA ILE A 145 13.72 -3.39 -11.65
C ILE A 145 13.70 -2.84 -13.09
N PHE A 146 13.71 -1.51 -13.19
CA PHE A 146 13.99 -0.69 -14.38
C PHE A 146 13.07 -0.85 -15.60
N ASN A 147 12.07 0.04 -15.67
CA ASN A 147 11.45 0.45 -16.93
C ASN A 147 12.47 1.27 -17.76
N LYS A 148 13.38 0.60 -18.47
CA LYS A 148 14.18 1.19 -19.54
C LYS A 148 13.44 0.92 -20.85
N SER A 149 12.91 1.98 -21.45
CA SER A 149 12.27 1.97 -22.76
C SER A 149 13.12 1.20 -23.77
N LYS A 150 12.71 -0.02 -24.15
CA LYS A 150 13.28 -0.71 -25.32
C LYS A 150 12.38 -0.46 -26.51
N LYS A 151 12.77 0.51 -27.33
CA LYS A 151 12.28 0.62 -28.70
C LYS A 151 13.20 -0.23 -29.60
N LEU A 152 12.56 -1.18 -30.29
CA LEU A 152 12.84 -1.75 -31.62
C LEU A 152 14.20 -2.42 -31.93
N ILE A 153 14.12 -3.70 -32.34
CA ILE A 153 15.03 -4.32 -33.31
C ILE A 153 14.17 -4.70 -34.51
N GLY A 154 14.37 -4.01 -35.62
CA GLY A 154 13.82 -4.34 -36.94
C GLY A 154 14.88 -4.03 -37.99
N THR A 155 15.47 -5.08 -38.54
CA THR A 155 16.48 -5.08 -39.61
C THR A 155 15.81 -4.94 -40.98
N ALA A 156 16.23 -3.98 -41.82
CA ALA A 156 16.47 -4.13 -43.26
C ALA A 156 16.79 -2.78 -44.00
N VAL A 157 18.04 -2.69 -44.50
CA VAL A 157 18.51 -2.22 -45.84
C VAL A 157 18.31 -0.74 -46.31
N PRO A 158 19.25 -0.12 -47.08
CA PRO A 158 19.39 1.34 -47.24
C PRO A 158 19.05 1.91 -48.64
N GLN A 159 18.63 3.18 -48.72
CA GLN A 159 18.70 4.05 -49.92
C GLN A 159 18.90 5.52 -49.46
N ARG A 160 20.07 6.15 -49.68
CA ARG A 160 20.59 6.89 -50.85
C ARG A 160 20.24 8.41 -50.86
N THR A 161 21.32 9.19 -50.90
CA THR A 161 21.54 10.56 -51.47
C THR A 161 20.96 11.82 -50.79
N SER A 162 21.86 12.60 -50.18
CA SER A 162 21.80 14.08 -50.07
C SER A 162 22.18 14.75 -51.42
N PRO A 163 21.87 16.04 -51.68
CA PRO A 163 22.75 17.15 -51.21
C PRO A 163 22.10 18.54 -50.94
N THR A 164 22.74 19.29 -50.03
CA THR A 164 23.13 20.73 -50.00
C THR A 164 22.18 21.88 -50.41
N GLY A 165 22.05 22.89 -49.53
CA GLY A 165 21.79 24.30 -49.91
C GLY A 165 21.16 25.20 -48.82
N PRO A 166 21.79 26.32 -48.38
CA PRO A 166 21.34 27.16 -47.26
C PRO A 166 20.58 28.42 -47.72
N LYS A 167 19.73 29.02 -46.85
CA LYS A 167 19.36 30.43 -47.00
C LYS A 167 19.09 31.14 -45.66
N ASN A 168 19.80 32.26 -45.57
CA ASN A 168 19.88 33.35 -44.62
C ASN A 168 18.60 34.21 -44.61
N MET A 169 18.19 34.77 -43.46
CA MET A 169 17.89 36.21 -43.32
C MET A 169 17.64 36.63 -41.86
N GLN A 170 18.50 37.55 -41.42
CA GLN A 170 18.39 38.58 -40.38
C GLN A 170 17.16 39.50 -40.61
N THR A 171 16.66 40.42 -39.76
CA THR A 171 17.12 41.22 -38.60
C THR A 171 15.87 41.98 -38.10
N SER A 172 15.69 42.32 -36.81
CA SER A 172 15.91 43.67 -36.22
C SER A 172 14.84 43.85 -35.12
N GLY A 173 15.03 44.44 -33.94
CA GLY A 173 16.18 45.08 -33.32
C GLY A 173 15.80 45.70 -31.96
N ARG A 174 16.82 46.00 -31.14
CA ARG A 174 16.95 47.04 -30.08
C ARG A 174 16.02 46.97 -28.84
N LEU A 175 16.43 47.27 -27.59
CA LEU A 175 17.66 47.79 -26.97
C LEU A 175 17.66 47.49 -25.45
N SER A 176 18.83 47.06 -24.96
CA SER A 176 19.54 47.35 -23.68
C SER A 176 18.81 47.91 -22.43
N ASN A 177 19.17 47.36 -21.25
CA ASN A 177 20.05 48.02 -20.25
C ASN A 177 20.57 47.00 -19.20
N VAL A 178 21.88 46.72 -19.16
CA VAL A 178 22.92 47.14 -18.17
C VAL A 178 22.78 46.52 -16.76
N ALA A 179 23.85 45.86 -16.30
CA ALA A 179 23.98 45.01 -15.10
C ALA A 179 24.84 45.69 -13.97
N PRO A 180 25.49 44.95 -13.03
CA PRO A 180 25.11 44.61 -11.63
C PRO A 180 26.12 45.25 -10.60
N PRO A 181 26.45 44.78 -9.34
CA PRO A 181 26.93 43.43 -8.97
C PRO A 181 26.59 42.91 -7.54
N CYS A 182 27.04 41.66 -7.29
CA CYS A 182 26.89 40.76 -6.13
C CYS A 182 27.53 41.21 -4.81
N ILE A 183 27.03 40.73 -3.65
CA ILE A 183 27.85 40.48 -2.43
C ILE A 183 27.40 39.22 -1.65
N LEU A 184 28.43 38.42 -1.35
CA LEU A 184 28.67 37.32 -0.40
C LEU A 184 28.04 37.44 1.02
N ARG A 185 27.62 36.31 1.63
CA ARG A 185 28.01 35.79 2.98
C ARG A 185 26.99 34.73 3.49
N LYS A 186 27.35 33.48 3.78
CA LYS A 186 28.19 32.89 4.87
C LYS A 186 27.35 32.51 6.10
N ASN A 187 27.11 31.20 6.29
CA ASN A 187 26.57 30.60 7.52
C ASN A 187 27.47 30.85 8.75
N PRO A 188 26.91 30.76 9.96
CA PRO A 188 27.46 29.85 10.97
C PRO A 188 26.38 29.00 11.70
N PRO A 189 26.79 28.02 12.52
CA PRO A 189 25.95 26.90 12.96
C PRO A 189 25.35 27.12 14.35
N SER A 190 24.16 26.57 14.60
CA SER A 190 23.63 26.40 15.96
C SER A 190 23.73 24.95 16.39
N ALA A 191 24.42 24.79 17.51
CA ALA A 191 24.74 23.56 18.20
C ALA A 191 23.51 22.91 18.89
N ARG A 192 23.55 21.58 18.89
CA ARG A 192 23.33 20.63 20.01
C ARG A 192 22.60 21.18 21.24
N ASN A 193 21.42 20.63 21.53
CA ASN A 193 21.14 19.93 22.80
C ASN A 193 19.74 19.29 22.76
N GLY A 194 19.70 17.96 22.83
CA GLY A 194 18.45 17.19 22.95
C GLY A 194 18.64 15.69 23.11
N GLY A 195 19.88 15.20 23.28
CA GLY A 195 20.17 13.76 23.42
C GLY A 195 20.51 13.30 24.83
N HIS A 196 20.77 14.22 25.78
CA HIS A 196 21.34 13.83 27.07
C HIS A 196 20.30 13.30 28.08
N GLU A 197 19.02 13.61 27.89
CA GLU A 197 17.93 13.08 28.73
C GLU A 197 17.53 11.66 28.31
N THR A 198 17.51 11.39 27.00
CA THR A 198 17.15 10.09 26.43
C THR A 198 18.23 9.04 26.64
N ASP A 199 19.51 9.40 26.50
CA ASP A 199 20.62 8.45 26.76
C ASP A 199 20.72 8.07 28.25
N ALA A 200 20.43 9.03 29.16
CA ALA A 200 20.39 8.74 30.59
C ALA A 200 19.23 7.79 30.96
N GLN A 201 18.05 7.97 30.37
CA GLN A 201 16.91 7.07 30.56
C GLN A 201 17.14 5.66 30.00
N ILE A 202 17.86 5.54 28.87
CA ILE A 202 18.21 4.23 28.29
C ILE A 202 19.19 3.47 29.19
N LEU A 203 20.15 4.15 29.81
CA LEU A 203 21.09 3.55 30.76
C LEU A 203 20.39 3.09 32.04
N GLU A 204 19.46 3.90 32.56
CA GLU A 204 18.68 3.56 33.75
C GLU A 204 17.77 2.34 33.52
N LEU A 205 17.10 2.27 32.37
CA LEU A 205 16.27 1.12 31.99
C LEU A 205 17.09 -0.17 31.83
N ASN A 206 18.29 -0.09 31.25
CA ASN A 206 19.16 -1.27 31.15
C ASN A 206 19.63 -1.75 32.53
N GLN A 207 19.90 -0.83 33.46
CA GLN A 207 20.28 -1.19 34.83
C GLN A 207 19.14 -1.90 35.57
N GLN A 208 17.90 -1.41 35.43
CA GLN A 208 16.71 -2.08 36.00
C GLN A 208 16.49 -3.49 35.44
N LEU A 209 16.81 -3.71 34.16
CA LEU A 209 16.68 -5.02 33.52
C LEU A 209 17.71 -6.03 34.05
N VAL A 210 18.93 -5.57 34.38
CA VAL A 210 19.98 -6.40 34.97
C VAL A 210 19.64 -6.79 36.41
N ASP A 211 19.14 -5.86 37.23
CA ASP A 211 18.74 -6.14 38.61
C ASP A 211 17.55 -7.11 38.70
N LEU A 212 16.57 -6.96 37.81
CA LEU A 212 15.44 -7.88 37.74
C LEU A 212 15.88 -9.30 37.38
N LYS A 213 16.88 -9.41 36.49
CA LYS A 213 17.44 -10.70 36.09
C LYS A 213 18.21 -11.38 37.23
N LEU A 214 18.95 -10.61 38.03
CA LEU A 214 19.65 -11.14 39.21
C LEU A 214 18.69 -11.59 40.33
N THR A 215 17.49 -11.01 40.40
CA THR A 215 16.47 -11.39 41.40
C THR A 215 15.70 -12.66 41.02
N VAL A 216 15.69 -13.04 39.74
CA VAL A 216 14.98 -14.24 39.24
C VAL A 216 15.87 -15.49 39.26
N ASP A 217 17.20 -15.32 39.18
CA ASP A 217 18.19 -16.41 39.20
C ASP A 217 18.83 -16.63 40.60
N GLY A 218 18.24 -16.06 41.66
CA GLY A 218 18.67 -16.20 43.07
C GLY A 218 17.70 -17.01 43.94
#